data_AF-A0A5K1K7Y6-F1
#
_entry.id   AF-A0A5K1K7Y6-F1
#
_cell.length_a   1.000
_cell.length_b   1.000
_cell.length_c   1.000
_cell.angle_alpha   90.00
_cell.angle_beta   90.00
_cell.angle_gamma   90.00
#
_symmetry.space_group_name_H-M   'P 1'
#
loop_
_entity.id
_entity.type
_entity.pdbx_description
1 polymer ?
#
loop_
_entity_poly.entity_id
_entity_poly.type
_entity_poly.pdbx_seq_one_letter_code
_entity_poly.pdbx_strand_id
1 'polypeptide(L)'
;MHAFDYNTDLHLGHVPTAFQSFMLGSGHPTSVGVWTRSFPMPTRLTSQAVLNTAGQKAWLEDGPTRGKCLWEQHGVWGWDQKKNEGVVLRENYFKRDPDTGREIDWYTDFYYPFLNRWAERVRGVSSQEKAVFCEPIPNEFCPKSWQPHRPSNMVYAPHWYDLNTLFLKAFGNFSVNVQGLSRGMFPLKAFYWGQKGARDNFSLQIRNIVEEGYKSLGETPVIIGECGIPMDMNKGEAFETDRWHWQLKMMDALIMALERALVGFTLWNYNPDNDDHAGDDWNGENFSWFSRKRALPSSWLDYTQTSPTLDNGGRILRAVVRPYAAKTAGVPLLFDYEINTSEFTLEWAIPGTLDPDASKAKASPHVQTPPRNDMPPLLSNKTEIFYPSMLAHGRNVVVRGLSKEDQWAYDEAKQTLTIVTAHNAPGTVHRVTVGVDPLPKPAFEVNDFWGDFSGQILAVSLVVVSSLVLLFSWLFA
;
A
#
# COMPACT_ATOMS: atom_id res chain seq x y z
N MET A 1 18.41 -26.48 -4.92
CA MET A 1 17.29 -25.79 -4.22
C MET A 1 17.27 -24.32 -4.60
N HIS A 2 16.10 -23.66 -4.54
CA HIS A 2 16.00 -22.21 -4.76
C HIS A 2 16.83 -21.44 -3.72
N ALA A 3 17.49 -20.38 -4.15
CA ALA A 3 18.27 -19.46 -3.31
C ALA A 3 17.67 -18.06 -3.44
N PHE A 4 17.71 -17.28 -2.37
CA PHE A 4 17.25 -15.90 -2.37
C PHE A 4 18.03 -15.05 -3.39
N ASP A 5 17.35 -14.12 -4.05
CA ASP A 5 17.97 -13.12 -4.91
C ASP A 5 18.35 -11.90 -4.08
N TYR A 6 19.63 -11.77 -3.79
CA TYR A 6 20.18 -10.70 -2.97
C TYR A 6 20.01 -9.28 -3.54
N ASN A 7 19.57 -9.14 -4.80
CA ASN A 7 19.26 -7.83 -5.38
C ASN A 7 17.81 -7.40 -5.16
N THR A 8 16.90 -8.34 -4.88
CA THR A 8 15.45 -8.10 -4.80
C THR A 8 14.86 -8.46 -3.43
N ASP A 9 15.52 -9.35 -2.67
CA ASP A 9 15.09 -9.81 -1.36
C ASP A 9 15.73 -8.99 -0.21
N LEU A 10 14.91 -8.45 0.68
CA LEU A 10 15.34 -7.72 1.88
C LEU A 10 15.46 -8.66 3.08
N HIS A 11 16.68 -8.94 3.52
CA HIS A 11 16.95 -9.81 4.67
C HIS A 11 17.22 -9.02 5.94
N LEU A 12 16.65 -9.45 7.08
CA LEU A 12 16.91 -8.87 8.39
C LEU A 12 16.81 -9.94 9.50
N GLY A 13 17.77 -9.95 10.41
CA GLY A 13 17.81 -10.93 11.49
C GLY A 13 18.19 -12.33 11.02
N HIS A 14 17.60 -13.35 11.62
CA HIS A 14 17.85 -14.75 11.26
C HIS A 14 17.09 -15.11 9.97
N VAL A 15 17.83 -15.42 8.91
CA VAL A 15 17.22 -15.81 7.62
C VAL A 15 17.74 -17.18 7.19
N PRO A 16 17.04 -18.27 7.55
CA PRO A 16 17.36 -19.59 7.05
C PRO A 16 17.05 -19.72 5.55
N THR A 17 17.91 -20.42 4.81
CA THR A 17 17.54 -20.95 3.49
C THR A 17 16.39 -21.95 3.61
N ALA A 18 15.69 -22.24 2.52
CA ALA A 18 14.64 -23.27 2.51
C ALA A 18 15.12 -24.59 3.14
N PHE A 19 16.36 -25.00 2.83
CA PHE A 19 16.94 -26.21 3.39
C PHE A 19 17.17 -26.15 4.89
N GLN A 20 17.73 -25.03 5.36
CA GLN A 20 17.95 -24.79 6.78
C GLN A 20 16.62 -24.78 7.53
N SER A 21 15.56 -24.21 6.95
CA SER A 21 14.21 -24.25 7.53
C SER A 21 13.67 -25.69 7.65
N PHE A 22 13.98 -26.59 6.71
CA PHE A 22 13.57 -27.98 6.80
C PHE A 22 14.27 -28.71 7.96
N MET A 23 15.59 -28.52 8.09
CA MET A 23 16.37 -29.08 9.20
C MET A 23 15.89 -28.54 10.55
N LEU A 24 15.70 -27.23 10.66
CA LEU A 24 15.15 -26.59 11.87
C LEU A 24 13.78 -27.16 12.23
N GLY A 25 12.86 -27.26 11.26
CA GLY A 25 11.52 -27.81 11.49
C GLY A 25 11.51 -29.29 11.91
N SER A 26 12.52 -30.07 11.51
CA SER A 26 12.71 -31.46 11.92
C SER A 26 13.41 -31.61 13.29
N GLY A 27 13.74 -30.52 13.97
CA GLY A 27 14.40 -30.57 15.27
C GLY A 27 15.92 -30.68 15.21
N HIS A 28 16.54 -30.37 14.06
CA HIS A 28 18.00 -30.35 13.94
C HIS A 28 18.55 -28.94 14.19
N PRO A 29 19.44 -28.76 15.19
CA PRO A 29 20.14 -27.50 15.38
C PRO A 29 20.89 -27.10 14.11
N THR A 30 20.66 -25.88 13.63
CA THR A 30 21.15 -25.44 12.32
C THR A 30 21.77 -24.06 12.41
N SER A 31 22.99 -23.90 11.86
CA SER A 31 23.63 -22.59 11.69
C SER A 31 22.95 -21.83 10.54
N VAL A 32 22.42 -20.65 10.83
CA VAL A 32 21.73 -19.77 9.86
C VAL A 32 22.43 -18.42 9.78
N GLY A 33 22.30 -17.74 8.64
CA GLY A 33 22.83 -16.40 8.47
C GLY A 33 22.05 -15.36 9.28
N VAL A 34 22.77 -14.43 9.90
CA VAL A 34 22.22 -13.25 10.56
C VAL A 34 22.55 -12.01 9.74
N TRP A 35 21.50 -11.31 9.34
CA TRP A 35 21.56 -10.17 8.44
C TRP A 35 21.25 -8.88 9.17
N THR A 36 21.99 -7.82 8.87
CA THR A 36 21.70 -6.48 9.38
C THR A 36 21.54 -5.49 8.24
N ARG A 37 20.90 -4.37 8.57
CA ARG A 37 20.81 -3.21 7.68
C ARG A 37 22.21 -2.72 7.32
N SER A 38 22.40 -2.31 6.07
CA SER A 38 23.65 -1.71 5.59
C SER A 38 23.40 -0.65 4.51
N PHE A 39 24.46 0.02 4.07
CA PHE A 39 24.45 0.97 2.96
C PHE A 39 25.75 0.79 2.14
N PRO A 40 25.74 0.90 0.80
CA PRO A 40 24.60 1.21 -0.07
C PRO A 40 23.66 0.04 -0.36
N MET A 41 24.12 -1.20 -0.15
CA MET A 41 23.24 -2.38 -0.24
C MET A 41 22.38 -2.46 1.02
N PRO A 42 21.06 -2.66 0.92
CA PRO A 42 20.15 -2.51 2.06
C PRO A 42 20.40 -3.54 3.16
N THR A 43 20.94 -4.71 2.81
CA THR A 43 21.24 -5.78 3.75
C THR A 43 22.63 -6.37 3.55
N ARG A 44 23.23 -6.84 4.64
CA ARG A 44 24.52 -7.55 4.64
C ARG A 44 24.50 -8.71 5.63
N LEU A 45 25.05 -9.85 5.23
CA LEU A 45 25.36 -10.97 6.12
C LEU A 45 26.45 -10.53 7.09
N THR A 46 26.13 -10.49 8.38
CA THR A 46 27.06 -10.01 9.41
C THR A 46 27.61 -11.12 10.29
N SER A 47 26.83 -12.16 10.53
CA SER A 47 27.25 -13.29 11.35
C SER A 47 26.42 -14.54 11.04
N GLN A 48 26.68 -15.62 11.78
CA GLN A 48 25.86 -16.81 11.80
C GLN A 48 25.44 -17.13 13.24
N ALA A 49 24.28 -17.75 13.41
CA ALA A 49 23.77 -18.20 14.70
C ALA A 49 23.20 -19.62 14.57
N VAL A 50 23.42 -20.45 15.59
CA VAL A 50 22.81 -21.79 15.66
C VAL A 50 21.42 -21.65 16.29
N LEU A 51 20.39 -22.00 15.54
CA LEU A 51 19.00 -22.01 16.01
C LEU A 51 18.53 -23.42 16.38
N ASN A 52 17.44 -23.47 17.16
CA ASN A 52 16.76 -24.69 17.62
C ASN A 52 17.69 -25.68 18.36
N THR A 53 18.53 -25.18 19.26
CA THR A 53 19.43 -26.01 20.08
C THR A 53 18.70 -26.99 21.01
N ALA A 54 17.43 -26.71 21.32
CA ALA A 54 16.56 -27.60 22.08
C ALA A 54 15.97 -28.77 21.26
N GLY A 55 16.19 -28.80 19.94
CA GLY A 55 15.73 -29.88 19.07
C GLY A 55 14.21 -30.00 18.94
N GLN A 56 13.49 -28.88 19.06
CA GLN A 56 12.03 -28.87 18.97
C GLN A 56 11.59 -29.12 17.53
N LYS A 57 10.58 -29.98 17.36
CA LYS A 57 10.00 -30.27 16.05
C LYS A 57 8.79 -29.40 15.80
N ALA A 58 8.69 -28.86 14.59
CA ALA A 58 7.47 -28.23 14.10
C ALA A 58 6.39 -29.27 13.72
N TRP A 59 6.78 -30.53 13.51
CA TRP A 59 5.90 -31.62 13.09
C TRP A 59 5.43 -32.43 14.29
N LEU A 60 4.12 -32.40 14.55
CA LEU A 60 3.49 -33.15 15.64
C LEU A 60 3.34 -34.64 15.29
N GLU A 61 3.51 -35.52 16.28
CA GLU A 61 3.42 -36.97 16.11
C GLU A 61 2.02 -37.45 15.72
N ASP A 62 0.98 -36.77 16.22
CA ASP A 62 -0.42 -37.00 15.89
C ASP A 62 -0.91 -36.19 14.67
N GLY A 63 -0.03 -35.40 14.06
CA GLY A 63 -0.31 -34.65 12.85
C GLY A 63 -0.38 -35.53 11.58
N PRO A 64 -0.84 -34.97 10.44
CA PRO A 64 -1.01 -35.71 9.20
C PRO A 64 0.29 -36.30 8.64
N THR A 65 1.44 -35.71 8.97
CA THR A 65 2.76 -36.22 8.58
C THR A 65 3.39 -37.15 9.63
N ARG A 66 2.69 -37.45 10.73
CA ARG A 66 3.14 -38.31 11.84
C ARG A 66 4.54 -37.96 12.34
N GLY A 67 4.75 -36.68 12.66
CA GLY A 67 6.00 -36.16 13.22
C GLY A 67 7.17 -36.00 12.24
N LYS A 68 6.92 -36.16 10.93
CA LYS A 68 7.98 -36.04 9.89
C LYS A 68 7.82 -34.80 9.03
N CYS A 69 8.95 -34.31 8.51
CA CYS A 69 8.95 -33.24 7.54
C CYS A 69 8.31 -33.70 6.22
N LEU A 70 7.37 -32.90 5.69
CA LEU A 70 6.73 -33.17 4.41
C LEU A 70 7.78 -33.35 3.29
N TRP A 71 8.77 -32.46 3.22
CA TRP A 71 9.79 -32.50 2.17
C TRP A 71 10.77 -33.68 2.32
N GLU A 72 10.96 -34.18 3.53
CA GLU A 72 11.71 -35.42 3.76
C GLU A 72 10.92 -36.64 3.25
N GLN A 73 9.60 -36.68 3.50
CA GLN A 73 8.73 -37.75 2.97
C GLN A 73 8.72 -37.78 1.43
N HIS A 74 8.82 -36.62 0.79
CA HIS A 74 8.92 -36.48 -0.67
C HIS A 74 10.34 -36.74 -1.20
N GLY A 75 11.30 -37.09 -0.33
CA GLY A 75 12.69 -37.36 -0.70
C GLY A 75 13.41 -36.14 -1.25
N VAL A 76 13.00 -34.93 -0.89
CA VAL A 76 13.69 -33.69 -1.28
C VAL A 76 15.03 -33.57 -0.56
N TRP A 77 15.05 -34.00 0.69
CA TRP A 77 16.21 -34.02 1.57
C TRP A 77 16.11 -35.20 2.55
N GLY A 78 17.19 -35.46 3.29
CA GLY A 78 17.19 -36.40 4.41
C GLY A 78 18.33 -36.13 5.38
N TRP A 79 18.35 -36.84 6.52
CA TRP A 79 19.43 -36.74 7.52
C TRP A 79 20.46 -37.86 7.34
N ASP A 80 21.72 -37.51 7.10
CA ASP A 80 22.84 -38.46 7.13
C ASP A 80 23.23 -38.72 8.60
N GLN A 81 22.84 -39.87 9.13
CA GLN A 81 23.13 -40.25 10.51
C GLN A 81 24.63 -40.40 10.80
N LYS A 82 25.45 -40.73 9.81
CA LYS A 82 26.90 -40.93 10.01
C LYS A 82 27.63 -39.60 10.12
N LYS A 83 27.23 -38.65 9.29
CA LYS A 83 27.82 -37.30 9.27
C LYS A 83 27.11 -36.32 10.21
N ASN A 84 25.94 -36.70 10.69
CA ASN A 84 25.07 -35.87 11.50
C ASN A 84 24.76 -34.52 10.82
N GLU A 85 24.38 -34.59 9.54
CA GLU A 85 24.06 -33.42 8.72
C GLU A 85 22.86 -33.70 7.81
N GLY A 86 22.15 -32.63 7.43
CA GLY A 86 21.15 -32.74 6.38
C GLY A 86 21.82 -32.84 5.02
N VAL A 87 21.28 -33.69 4.14
CA VAL A 87 21.68 -33.81 2.74
C VAL A 87 20.53 -33.50 1.79
N VAL A 88 20.82 -32.75 0.74
CA VAL A 88 19.88 -32.48 -0.35
C VAL A 88 19.85 -33.70 -1.28
N LEU A 89 18.66 -34.24 -1.52
CA LEU A 89 18.49 -35.42 -2.37
C LEU A 89 17.93 -35.06 -3.76
N ARG A 90 17.14 -33.98 -3.87
CA ARG A 90 16.55 -33.53 -5.13
C ARG A 90 16.64 -32.01 -5.29
N GLU A 91 17.71 -31.54 -5.94
CA GLU A 91 17.99 -30.10 -6.05
C GLU A 91 16.96 -29.31 -6.86
N ASN A 92 16.32 -29.95 -7.85
CA ASN A 92 15.41 -29.32 -8.81
C ASN A 92 13.93 -29.52 -8.48
N TYR A 93 13.59 -30.11 -7.32
CA TYR A 93 12.23 -30.50 -6.96
C TYR A 93 11.19 -29.37 -7.06
N PHE A 94 11.58 -28.14 -6.68
CA PHE A 94 10.68 -26.97 -6.74
C PHE A 94 10.80 -26.16 -8.04
N LYS A 95 11.68 -26.56 -8.95
CA LYS A 95 11.88 -25.90 -10.26
C LYS A 95 11.28 -26.70 -11.40
N ARG A 96 11.20 -28.02 -11.26
CA ARG A 96 10.70 -28.92 -12.28
C ARG A 96 9.70 -29.89 -11.70
N ASP A 97 8.63 -30.11 -12.44
CA ASP A 97 7.60 -31.07 -12.12
C ASP A 97 8.24 -32.48 -12.00
N PRO A 98 8.08 -33.17 -10.86
CA PRO A 98 8.68 -34.47 -10.60
C PRO A 98 8.32 -35.58 -11.60
N ASP A 99 7.14 -35.51 -12.21
CA ASP A 99 6.58 -36.58 -13.04
C ASP A 99 6.85 -36.32 -14.53
N THR A 100 6.77 -35.06 -14.95
CA THR A 100 6.90 -34.65 -16.35
C THR A 100 8.27 -34.04 -16.69
N GLY A 101 9.01 -33.56 -15.69
CA GLY A 101 10.31 -32.90 -15.88
C GLY A 101 10.25 -31.49 -16.48
N ARG A 102 9.05 -30.95 -16.76
CA ARG A 102 8.83 -29.58 -17.24
C ARG A 102 9.19 -28.57 -16.15
N GLU A 103 9.68 -27.41 -16.55
CA GLU A 103 9.84 -26.27 -15.64
C GLU A 103 8.48 -25.79 -15.11
N ILE A 104 8.43 -25.55 -13.80
CA ILE A 104 7.24 -25.12 -13.08
C ILE A 104 7.09 -23.60 -13.21
N ASP A 105 5.88 -23.15 -13.52
CA ASP A 105 5.46 -21.76 -13.33
C ASP A 105 4.45 -21.70 -12.18
N TRP A 106 4.78 -20.94 -11.13
CA TRP A 106 3.97 -20.87 -9.91
C TRP A 106 2.52 -20.46 -10.20
N TYR A 107 2.34 -19.48 -11.08
CA TYR A 107 1.04 -18.92 -11.38
C TYR A 107 0.16 -19.92 -12.13
N THR A 108 0.64 -20.48 -13.24
CA THR A 108 -0.16 -21.39 -14.07
C THR A 108 -0.34 -22.76 -13.43
N ASP A 109 0.67 -23.26 -12.74
CA ASP A 109 0.69 -24.66 -12.29
C ASP A 109 0.02 -24.84 -10.92
N PHE A 110 0.02 -23.80 -10.07
CA PHE A 110 -0.52 -23.89 -8.72
C PHE A 110 -1.54 -22.81 -8.39
N TYR A 111 -1.19 -21.53 -8.57
CA TYR A 111 -2.00 -20.44 -8.04
C TYR A 111 -3.34 -20.27 -8.77
N TYR A 112 -3.34 -20.19 -10.11
CA TYR A 112 -4.60 -20.03 -10.85
C TYR A 112 -5.54 -21.22 -10.71
N PRO A 113 -5.09 -22.50 -10.77
CA PRO A 113 -5.95 -23.64 -10.47
C PRO A 113 -6.54 -23.59 -9.06
N PHE A 114 -5.75 -23.18 -8.06
CA PHE A 114 -6.22 -23.00 -6.69
C PHE A 114 -7.30 -21.91 -6.61
N LEU A 115 -7.03 -20.72 -7.16
CA LEU A 115 -7.97 -19.59 -7.16
C LEU A 115 -9.32 -19.96 -7.78
N ASN A 116 -9.31 -20.59 -8.96
CA ASN A 116 -10.55 -20.98 -9.64
C ASN A 116 -11.32 -22.04 -8.85
N ARG A 117 -10.64 -23.08 -8.34
CA ARG A 117 -11.28 -24.12 -7.51
C ARG A 117 -11.86 -23.55 -6.22
N TRP A 118 -11.16 -22.61 -5.59
CA TRP A 118 -11.63 -21.95 -4.38
C TRP A 118 -12.86 -21.07 -4.68
N ALA A 119 -12.80 -20.26 -5.74
CA ALA A 119 -13.90 -19.41 -6.16
C ALA A 119 -15.16 -20.23 -6.51
N GLU A 120 -15.02 -21.28 -7.30
CA GLU A 120 -16.12 -22.20 -7.64
C GLU A 120 -16.72 -22.85 -6.39
N ARG A 121 -15.87 -23.31 -5.47
CA ARG A 121 -16.33 -23.92 -4.21
C ARG A 121 -17.14 -22.95 -3.37
N VAL A 122 -16.64 -21.74 -3.15
CA VAL A 122 -17.31 -20.73 -2.32
C VAL A 122 -18.62 -20.26 -2.98
N ARG A 123 -18.63 -20.07 -4.30
CA ARG A 123 -19.84 -19.66 -5.04
C ARG A 123 -20.88 -20.78 -5.11
N GLY A 124 -20.45 -22.03 -5.21
CA GLY A 124 -21.33 -23.20 -5.23
C GLY A 124 -22.18 -23.36 -3.96
N VAL A 125 -21.74 -22.76 -2.84
CA VAL A 125 -22.49 -22.74 -1.56
C VAL A 125 -22.99 -21.34 -1.19
N SER A 126 -22.83 -20.34 -2.05
CA SER A 126 -23.29 -18.97 -1.78
C SER A 126 -23.96 -18.32 -2.98
N SER A 127 -23.29 -17.43 -3.71
CA SER A 127 -23.84 -16.77 -4.90
C SER A 127 -22.78 -16.58 -5.98
N GLN A 128 -23.19 -16.74 -7.24
CA GLN A 128 -22.35 -16.49 -8.41
C GLN A 128 -21.99 -15.01 -8.58
N GLU A 129 -22.76 -14.10 -7.98
CA GLU A 129 -22.54 -12.65 -8.04
C GLU A 129 -21.42 -12.17 -7.12
N LYS A 130 -20.92 -13.00 -6.20
CA LYS A 130 -19.83 -12.59 -5.30
C LYS A 130 -18.56 -12.31 -6.08
N ALA A 131 -17.96 -11.15 -5.84
CA ALA A 131 -16.65 -10.80 -6.37
C ALA A 131 -15.55 -11.68 -5.75
N VAL A 132 -14.48 -11.94 -6.51
CA VAL A 132 -13.31 -12.69 -6.04
C VAL A 132 -12.12 -11.75 -6.05
N PHE A 133 -11.64 -11.41 -4.86
CA PHE A 133 -10.49 -10.54 -4.67
C PHE A 133 -9.24 -11.41 -4.80
N CYS A 134 -8.33 -11.06 -5.73
CA CYS A 134 -7.12 -11.84 -5.94
C CYS A 134 -5.87 -10.97 -5.91
N GLU A 135 -4.85 -11.48 -5.23
CA GLU A 135 -3.59 -10.79 -4.98
C GLU A 135 -2.48 -11.41 -5.83
N PRO A 136 -1.54 -10.64 -6.40
CA PRO A 136 -0.31 -11.20 -6.95
C PRO A 136 0.64 -11.60 -5.81
N ILE A 137 1.80 -12.19 -6.14
CA ILE A 137 2.91 -12.27 -5.19
C ILE A 137 3.25 -10.84 -4.72
N PRO A 138 3.48 -10.61 -3.41
CA PRO A 138 3.84 -9.29 -2.89
C PRO A 138 4.99 -8.64 -3.66
N ASN A 139 4.90 -7.33 -3.91
CA ASN A 139 5.87 -6.51 -4.64
C ASN A 139 6.01 -6.81 -6.15
N GLU A 140 5.32 -7.81 -6.69
CA GLU A 140 5.21 -8.01 -8.14
C GLU A 140 4.14 -7.10 -8.75
N PHE A 141 4.28 -6.86 -10.04
CA PHE A 141 3.19 -6.31 -10.84
C PHE A 141 2.26 -7.44 -11.30
N CYS A 142 1.01 -7.10 -11.62
CA CYS A 142 0.03 -8.05 -12.13
C CYS A 142 0.60 -8.86 -13.31
N PRO A 143 0.73 -10.19 -13.22
CA PRO A 143 1.25 -11.00 -14.33
C PRO A 143 0.37 -10.92 -15.58
N LYS A 144 1.01 -10.83 -16.75
CA LYS A 144 0.30 -10.86 -18.04
C LYS A 144 -0.40 -12.18 -18.31
N SER A 145 0.08 -13.27 -17.70
CA SER A 145 -0.53 -14.60 -17.82
C SER A 145 -1.88 -14.72 -17.12
N TRP A 146 -2.30 -13.71 -16.34
CA TRP A 146 -3.52 -13.79 -15.54
C TRP A 146 -4.79 -13.67 -16.37
N GLN A 147 -4.79 -12.85 -17.42
CA GLN A 147 -6.00 -12.59 -18.23
C GLN A 147 -6.74 -13.87 -18.66
N PRO A 148 -6.08 -14.88 -19.27
CA PRO A 148 -6.76 -16.11 -19.68
C PRO A 148 -7.16 -17.03 -18.52
N HIS A 149 -6.66 -16.80 -17.31
CA HIS A 149 -6.83 -17.68 -16.15
C HIS A 149 -7.62 -17.04 -14.99
N ARG A 150 -8.06 -15.79 -15.14
CA ARG A 150 -8.73 -15.05 -14.08
C ARG A 150 -10.11 -15.66 -13.78
N PRO A 151 -10.52 -15.71 -12.49
CA PRO A 151 -11.89 -16.06 -12.16
C PRO A 151 -12.86 -15.00 -12.71
N SER A 152 -14.09 -15.40 -13.02
CA SER A 152 -15.16 -14.45 -13.36
C SER A 152 -15.41 -13.49 -12.20
N ASN A 153 -15.81 -12.24 -12.48
CA ASN A 153 -16.08 -11.21 -11.47
C ASN A 153 -14.91 -11.01 -10.47
N MET A 154 -13.69 -10.92 -11.01
CA MET A 154 -12.47 -10.69 -10.24
C MET A 154 -12.30 -9.21 -9.88
N VAL A 155 -11.76 -8.95 -8.68
CA VAL A 155 -11.20 -7.68 -8.26
C VAL A 155 -9.69 -7.89 -8.06
N TYR A 156 -8.87 -7.06 -8.70
CA TYR A 156 -7.42 -7.09 -8.48
C TYR A 156 -7.09 -6.41 -7.15
N ALA A 157 -6.47 -7.14 -6.22
CA ALA A 157 -6.36 -6.75 -4.82
C ALA A 157 -4.89 -6.66 -4.31
N PRO A 158 -3.95 -5.99 -5.01
CA PRO A 158 -2.56 -5.95 -4.58
C PRO A 158 -2.37 -5.19 -3.26
N HIS A 159 -1.23 -5.40 -2.60
CA HIS A 159 -0.82 -4.61 -1.45
C HIS A 159 0.17 -3.52 -1.85
N TRP A 160 0.28 -2.48 -1.04
CA TRP A 160 1.37 -1.51 -1.16
C TRP A 160 1.88 -1.05 0.20
N TYR A 161 3.19 -1.10 0.35
CA TYR A 161 3.92 -0.53 1.47
C TYR A 161 5.18 0.18 0.98
N ASP A 162 5.58 1.25 1.66
CA ASP A 162 6.91 1.85 1.46
C ASP A 162 7.97 0.92 2.06
N LEU A 163 8.56 0.06 1.21
CA LEU A 163 9.53 -0.94 1.64
C LEU A 163 10.75 -0.35 2.34
N ASN A 164 11.16 0.88 1.99
CA ASN A 164 12.25 1.57 2.67
C ASN A 164 11.89 1.84 4.15
N THR A 165 10.70 2.37 4.40
CA THR A 165 10.20 2.63 5.76
C THR A 165 9.95 1.34 6.51
N LEU A 166 9.32 0.33 5.90
CA LEU A 166 9.13 -0.97 6.56
C LEU A 166 10.45 -1.58 7.00
N PHE A 167 11.44 -1.58 6.10
CA PHE A 167 12.74 -2.17 6.37
C PHE A 167 13.51 -1.39 7.45
N LEU A 168 13.54 -0.06 7.38
CA LEU A 168 14.26 0.78 8.34
C LEU A 168 13.50 1.01 9.65
N LYS A 169 12.18 0.83 9.63
CA LYS A 169 11.24 1.26 10.69
C LYS A 169 11.41 2.75 11.02
N ALA A 170 11.58 3.57 9.98
CA ALA A 170 11.87 5.00 10.11
C ALA A 170 11.35 5.77 8.90
N PHE A 171 10.87 6.99 9.15
CA PHE A 171 10.41 7.91 8.12
C PHE A 171 10.91 9.33 8.43
N GLY A 172 11.23 10.09 7.38
CA GLY A 172 11.78 11.43 7.47
C GLY A 172 11.52 12.22 6.18
N ASN A 173 12.29 13.28 5.94
CA ASN A 173 12.17 14.07 4.71
C ASN A 173 12.72 13.38 3.45
N PHE A 174 13.37 12.22 3.57
CA PHE A 174 13.92 11.50 2.43
C PHE A 174 13.16 10.20 2.21
N SER A 175 12.56 10.03 1.04
CA SER A 175 11.89 8.79 0.64
C SER A 175 12.48 8.22 -0.65
N VAL A 176 12.35 6.91 -0.82
CA VAL A 176 13.01 6.16 -1.89
C VAL A 176 11.97 5.36 -2.67
N ASN A 177 12.02 5.45 -4.00
CA ASN A 177 11.22 4.61 -4.89
C ASN A 177 11.85 3.21 -5.00
N VAL A 178 11.62 2.37 -3.98
CA VAL A 178 12.13 0.99 -3.96
C VAL A 178 11.56 0.16 -5.11
N GLN A 179 10.28 0.36 -5.46
CA GLN A 179 9.64 -0.30 -6.62
C GLN A 179 10.40 -0.05 -7.93
N GLY A 180 10.88 1.19 -8.13
CA GLY A 180 11.69 1.57 -9.29
C GLY A 180 13.11 1.02 -9.21
N LEU A 181 13.78 1.15 -8.05
CA LEU A 181 15.15 0.66 -7.86
C LEU A 181 15.25 -0.86 -8.10
N SER A 182 14.31 -1.65 -7.58
CA SER A 182 14.30 -3.10 -7.77
C SER A 182 14.10 -3.51 -9.24
N ARG A 183 13.72 -2.57 -10.10
CA ARG A 183 13.52 -2.74 -11.54
C ARG A 183 14.55 -1.96 -12.37
N GLY A 184 15.68 -1.59 -11.78
CA GLY A 184 16.82 -0.98 -12.49
C GLY A 184 16.73 0.53 -12.70
N MET A 185 15.86 1.24 -11.96
CA MET A 185 15.82 2.70 -12.00
C MET A 185 17.16 3.31 -11.56
N PHE A 186 17.63 4.33 -12.28
CA PHE A 186 18.83 5.08 -11.89
C PHE A 186 18.62 5.77 -10.52
N PRO A 187 19.53 5.61 -9.53
CA PRO A 187 19.27 6.02 -8.15
C PRO A 187 18.83 7.47 -7.94
N LEU A 188 19.40 8.44 -8.67
CA LEU A 188 19.02 9.84 -8.51
C LEU A 188 17.58 10.14 -8.98
N LYS A 189 16.97 9.26 -9.79
CA LYS A 189 15.55 9.34 -10.17
C LYS A 189 14.63 8.65 -9.16
N ALA A 190 15.19 7.88 -8.22
CA ALA A 190 14.46 7.17 -7.18
C ALA A 190 14.45 7.90 -5.84
N PHE A 191 15.15 9.03 -5.72
CA PHE A 191 15.30 9.78 -4.48
C PHE A 191 14.38 10.99 -4.44
N TYR A 192 13.61 11.11 -3.37
CA TYR A 192 12.61 12.16 -3.20
C TYR A 192 12.83 12.89 -1.87
N TRP A 193 12.63 14.21 -1.88
CA TRP A 193 12.84 15.07 -0.72
C TRP A 193 11.58 15.84 -0.30
N GLY A 194 11.39 15.97 1.01
CA GLY A 194 10.31 16.70 1.66
C GLY A 194 8.95 16.00 1.54
N GLN A 195 7.93 16.61 2.16
CA GLN A 195 6.56 16.09 2.09
C GLN A 195 6.03 16.05 0.65
N LYS A 196 6.41 17.05 -0.17
CA LYS A 196 6.06 17.05 -1.60
C LYS A 196 6.67 15.84 -2.31
N GLY A 197 7.95 15.55 -2.05
CA GLY A 197 8.65 14.40 -2.62
C GLY A 197 8.02 13.07 -2.20
N ALA A 198 7.65 12.91 -0.94
CA ALA A 198 6.98 11.69 -0.46
C ALA A 198 5.62 11.48 -1.14
N ARG A 199 4.79 12.53 -1.25
CA ARG A 199 3.50 12.51 -1.97
C ARG A 199 3.70 12.12 -3.44
N ASP A 200 4.69 12.70 -4.12
CA ASP A 200 4.99 12.42 -5.53
C ASP A 200 5.51 10.97 -5.72
N ASN A 201 6.39 10.50 -4.83
CA ASN A 201 6.93 9.14 -4.84
C ASN A 201 5.82 8.09 -4.68
N PHE A 202 5.00 8.21 -3.64
CA PHE A 202 3.96 7.23 -3.34
C PHE A 202 2.88 7.23 -4.43
N SER A 203 2.50 8.41 -4.93
CA SER A 203 1.55 8.55 -6.05
C SER A 203 2.03 7.80 -7.29
N LEU A 204 3.33 7.92 -7.63
CA LEU A 204 3.90 7.22 -8.76
C LEU A 204 3.85 5.70 -8.56
N GLN A 205 4.29 5.20 -7.41
CA GLN A 205 4.37 3.76 -7.15
C GLN A 205 2.99 3.08 -7.13
N ILE A 206 2.00 3.71 -6.50
CA ILE A 206 0.63 3.21 -6.43
C ILE A 206 -0.05 3.27 -7.80
N ARG A 207 0.12 4.38 -8.55
CA ARG A 207 -0.39 4.48 -9.92
C ARG A 207 0.16 3.36 -10.80
N ASN A 208 1.46 3.07 -10.72
CA ASN A 208 2.06 1.98 -11.48
C ASN A 208 1.39 0.63 -11.18
N ILE A 209 1.07 0.34 -9.92
CA ILE A 209 0.38 -0.91 -9.55
C ILE A 209 -0.99 -1.03 -10.24
N VAL A 210 -1.78 0.04 -10.21
CA VAL A 210 -3.11 0.07 -10.84
C VAL A 210 -2.99 -0.06 -12.36
N GLU A 211 -2.08 0.69 -12.97
CA GLU A 211 -1.86 0.67 -14.43
C GLU A 211 -1.31 -0.67 -14.93
N GLU A 212 -0.42 -1.33 -14.19
CA GLU A 212 0.04 -2.68 -14.53
C GLU A 212 -1.08 -3.72 -14.38
N GLY A 213 -1.99 -3.52 -13.43
CA GLY A 213 -3.26 -4.25 -13.37
C GLY A 213 -4.07 -4.10 -14.65
N TYR A 214 -4.29 -2.87 -15.12
CA TYR A 214 -5.02 -2.63 -16.38
C TYR A 214 -4.31 -3.17 -17.62
N LYS A 215 -2.98 -3.08 -17.69
CA LYS A 215 -2.20 -3.66 -18.79
C LYS A 215 -2.37 -5.17 -18.88
N SER A 216 -2.46 -5.85 -17.74
CA SER A 216 -2.56 -7.31 -17.69
C SER A 216 -4.01 -7.80 -17.77
N LEU A 217 -4.97 -7.12 -17.15
CA LEU A 217 -6.36 -7.61 -16.98
C LEU A 217 -7.40 -6.84 -17.80
N GLY A 218 -7.02 -5.75 -18.46
CA GLY A 218 -7.96 -4.78 -19.03
C GLY A 218 -8.69 -4.02 -17.92
N GLU A 219 -9.85 -3.44 -18.25
CA GLU A 219 -10.68 -2.71 -17.28
C GLU A 219 -11.21 -3.68 -16.22
N THR A 220 -10.61 -3.64 -15.03
CA THR A 220 -10.92 -4.54 -13.90
C THR A 220 -10.90 -3.70 -12.62
N PRO A 221 -11.87 -3.84 -11.70
CA PRO A 221 -11.83 -3.13 -10.43
C PRO A 221 -10.54 -3.43 -9.67
N VAL A 222 -9.92 -2.39 -9.10
CA VAL A 222 -8.71 -2.49 -8.28
C VAL A 222 -9.01 -1.99 -6.87
N ILE A 223 -8.54 -2.73 -5.89
CA ILE A 223 -8.47 -2.29 -4.49
C ILE A 223 -7.04 -2.52 -3.99
N ILE A 224 -6.46 -1.58 -3.27
CA ILE A 224 -5.24 -1.86 -2.52
C ILE A 224 -5.65 -2.62 -1.26
N GLY A 225 -5.53 -3.96 -1.31
CA GLY A 225 -6.03 -4.88 -0.29
C GLY A 225 -5.34 -4.75 1.06
N GLU A 226 -4.14 -4.18 1.07
CA GLU A 226 -3.44 -3.85 2.31
C GLU A 226 -2.45 -2.72 2.08
N CYS A 227 -2.48 -1.71 2.94
CA CYS A 227 -1.49 -0.64 3.00
C CYS A 227 -1.47 -0.01 4.40
N GLY A 228 -0.35 0.57 4.81
CA GLY A 228 -0.27 1.17 6.14
C GLY A 228 1.11 1.71 6.46
N ILE A 229 1.27 2.14 7.71
CA ILE A 229 2.53 2.66 8.23
C ILE A 229 2.81 2.08 9.62
N PRO A 230 4.08 1.85 9.98
CA PRO A 230 4.44 1.46 11.34
C PRO A 230 4.30 2.66 12.28
N MET A 231 3.38 2.61 13.24
CA MET A 231 3.17 3.67 14.23
C MET A 231 4.35 3.83 15.18
N ASP A 232 5.09 2.74 15.42
CA ASP A 232 6.31 2.68 16.22
C ASP A 232 7.59 3.00 15.41
N MET A 233 7.44 3.64 14.25
CA MET A 233 8.55 4.20 13.50
C MET A 233 9.41 5.15 14.34
N ASN A 234 10.65 5.38 13.91
CA ASN A 234 11.58 6.31 14.55
C ASN A 234 11.80 5.98 16.02
N LYS A 235 11.94 4.68 16.32
CA LYS A 235 12.17 4.14 17.68
C LYS A 235 11.03 4.46 18.67
N GLY A 236 9.80 4.64 18.17
CA GLY A 236 8.64 4.92 19.03
C GLY A 236 8.64 6.31 19.67
N GLU A 237 9.41 7.29 19.17
CA GLU A 237 9.48 8.65 19.75
C GLU A 237 8.10 9.29 19.97
N ALA A 238 7.16 9.05 19.04
CA ALA A 238 5.80 9.59 19.15
C ALA A 238 5.01 9.03 20.34
N PHE A 239 5.33 7.82 20.81
CA PHE A 239 4.65 7.21 21.96
C PHE A 239 5.05 7.88 23.27
N GLU A 240 6.30 8.35 23.36
CA GLU A 240 6.83 9.06 24.53
C GLU A 240 6.47 10.54 24.52
N THR A 241 6.55 11.17 23.35
CA THR A 241 6.42 12.64 23.21
C THR A 241 5.03 13.12 22.83
N ASP A 242 4.15 12.21 22.41
CA ASP A 242 2.86 12.51 21.77
C ASP A 242 2.97 13.37 20.49
N ARG A 243 4.16 13.40 19.86
CA ARG A 243 4.43 14.17 18.63
C ARG A 243 4.43 13.28 17.38
N TRP A 244 3.24 13.03 16.86
CA TRP A 244 2.96 12.12 15.74
C TRP A 244 3.27 12.66 14.34
N HIS A 245 4.16 13.63 14.21
CA HIS A 245 4.35 14.38 12.96
C HIS A 245 4.82 13.52 11.78
N TRP A 246 5.71 12.55 12.00
CA TRP A 246 6.18 11.66 10.94
C TRP A 246 5.11 10.67 10.48
N GLN A 247 4.38 10.09 11.43
CA GLN A 247 3.26 9.21 11.16
C GLN A 247 2.16 9.94 10.39
N LEU A 248 1.84 11.18 10.80
CA LEU A 248 0.85 12.02 10.14
C LEU A 248 1.27 12.37 8.70
N LYS A 249 2.54 12.76 8.49
CA LYS A 249 3.12 13.05 7.17
C LYS A 249 3.13 11.84 6.23
N MET A 250 3.55 10.68 6.74
CA MET A 250 3.62 9.46 5.94
C MET A 250 2.22 8.94 5.57
N MET A 251 1.29 8.91 6.53
CA MET A 251 -0.10 8.51 6.28
C MET A 251 -0.78 9.44 5.28
N ASP A 252 -0.52 10.74 5.37
CA ASP A 252 -1.02 11.71 4.39
C ASP A 252 -0.47 11.43 2.98
N ALA A 253 0.83 11.19 2.83
CA ALA A 253 1.42 10.87 1.54
C ALA A 253 0.84 9.57 0.96
N LEU A 254 0.60 8.55 1.80
CA LEU A 254 0.00 7.27 1.42
C LEU A 254 -1.44 7.45 0.93
N ILE A 255 -2.31 8.06 1.73
CA ILE A 255 -3.73 8.17 1.38
C ILE A 255 -3.92 9.15 0.22
N MET A 256 -3.14 10.24 0.14
CA MET A 256 -3.15 11.12 -1.03
C MET A 256 -2.76 10.38 -2.32
N ALA A 257 -1.79 9.47 -2.26
CA ALA A 257 -1.41 8.66 -3.42
C ALA A 257 -2.54 7.72 -3.88
N LEU A 258 -3.28 7.14 -2.94
CA LEU A 258 -4.46 6.29 -3.22
C LEU A 258 -5.61 7.11 -3.81
N GLU A 259 -5.89 8.29 -3.24
CA GLU A 259 -6.87 9.26 -3.72
C GLU A 259 -6.58 9.67 -5.17
N ARG A 260 -5.34 10.08 -5.46
CA ARG A 260 -4.90 10.46 -6.81
C ARG A 260 -4.92 9.32 -7.82
N ALA A 261 -4.83 8.08 -7.34
CA ALA A 261 -4.99 6.89 -8.15
C ALA A 261 -6.44 6.45 -8.32
N LEU A 262 -7.40 7.13 -7.68
CA LEU A 262 -8.83 6.80 -7.65
C LEU A 262 -9.09 5.33 -7.29
N VAL A 263 -8.27 4.78 -6.39
CA VAL A 263 -8.32 3.36 -6.02
C VAL A 263 -8.84 3.21 -4.59
N GLY A 264 -9.74 2.25 -4.39
CA GLY A 264 -10.16 1.87 -3.04
C GLY A 264 -9.00 1.22 -2.28
N PHE A 265 -9.05 1.23 -0.95
CA PHE A 265 -8.01 0.62 -0.13
C PHE A 265 -8.52 0.16 1.23
N THR A 266 -7.72 -0.70 1.86
CA THR A 266 -7.90 -1.18 3.23
C THR A 266 -6.64 -0.91 4.03
N LEU A 267 -6.74 -0.02 5.02
CA LEU A 267 -5.61 0.29 5.91
C LEU A 267 -5.34 -0.89 6.84
N TRP A 268 -4.09 -1.31 6.92
CA TRP A 268 -3.55 -2.16 7.95
C TRP A 268 -3.05 -1.29 9.11
N ASN A 269 -3.72 -1.31 10.28
CA ASN A 269 -4.99 -1.97 10.53
C ASN A 269 -5.88 -1.22 11.55
N TYR A 270 -7.07 -1.75 11.79
CA TYR A 270 -7.81 -1.49 13.02
C TYR A 270 -7.72 -2.75 13.89
N ASN A 271 -6.96 -2.68 14.97
CA ASN A 271 -6.91 -3.73 15.98
C ASN A 271 -7.33 -3.10 17.32
N PRO A 272 -8.49 -3.49 17.89
CA PRO A 272 -9.02 -2.92 19.13
C PRO A 272 -8.19 -3.27 20.37
N ASP A 273 -7.34 -4.30 20.29
CA ASP A 273 -6.44 -4.71 21.36
C ASP A 273 -5.03 -4.13 21.22
N ASN A 274 -4.76 -3.42 20.12
CA ASN A 274 -3.45 -2.81 19.92
C ASN A 274 -3.15 -1.75 20.97
N ASP A 275 -1.90 -1.71 21.45
CA ASP A 275 -1.41 -0.63 22.29
C ASP A 275 0.01 -0.15 21.91
N ASP A 276 0.42 0.97 22.50
CA ASP A 276 1.70 1.62 22.21
C ASP A 276 2.93 0.77 22.59
N HIS A 277 2.78 -0.23 23.47
CA HIS A 277 3.86 -1.06 24.02
C HIS A 277 3.94 -2.43 23.35
N ALA A 278 2.83 -3.17 23.35
CA ALA A 278 2.76 -4.54 22.86
C ALA A 278 2.53 -4.62 21.34
N GLY A 279 2.11 -3.53 20.69
CA GLY A 279 1.65 -3.59 19.32
C GLY A 279 0.33 -4.35 19.25
N ASP A 280 0.22 -5.31 18.35
CA ASP A 280 -0.99 -6.07 18.04
C ASP A 280 -1.28 -7.25 18.97
N ASP A 281 -0.45 -7.45 20.01
CA ASP A 281 -0.49 -8.59 20.94
C ASP A 281 -0.36 -9.96 20.25
N TRP A 282 0.17 -10.00 19.03
CA TRP A 282 0.32 -11.22 18.25
C TRP A 282 1.78 -11.46 17.84
N ASN A 283 2.32 -10.61 16.98
CA ASN A 283 3.72 -10.72 16.52
C ASN A 283 4.54 -9.45 16.85
N GLY A 284 3.92 -8.49 17.54
CA GLY A 284 4.53 -7.23 17.95
C GLY A 284 4.45 -6.14 16.89
N GLU A 285 3.61 -6.31 15.86
CA GLU A 285 3.35 -5.27 14.86
C GLU A 285 2.58 -4.10 15.48
N ASN A 286 3.03 -2.88 15.20
CA ASN A 286 2.33 -1.68 15.63
C ASN A 286 1.88 -0.86 14.41
N PHE A 287 0.91 -1.38 13.67
CA PHE A 287 0.35 -0.73 12.47
C PHE A 287 -1.01 -0.09 12.71
N SER A 288 -1.66 -0.39 13.83
CA SER A 288 -3.02 0.07 14.02
C SER A 288 -3.09 1.59 14.08
N TRP A 289 -4.08 2.23 13.48
CA TRP A 289 -4.31 3.65 13.78
C TRP A 289 -5.01 3.83 15.13
N PHE A 290 -5.42 2.76 15.81
CA PHE A 290 -6.07 2.78 17.12
C PHE A 290 -5.16 2.23 18.22
N SER A 291 -5.20 2.81 19.42
CA SER A 291 -4.50 2.33 20.61
C SER A 291 -5.47 2.26 21.79
N ARG A 292 -5.70 1.05 22.32
CA ARG A 292 -6.61 0.80 23.43
C ARG A 292 -6.26 1.59 24.68
N LYS A 293 -4.96 1.78 24.93
CA LYS A 293 -4.44 2.58 26.05
C LYS A 293 -4.89 4.04 26.00
N ARG A 294 -5.21 4.56 24.82
CA ARG A 294 -5.61 5.94 24.56
C ARG A 294 -7.13 6.10 24.44
N ALA A 295 -7.89 5.00 24.50
CA ALA A 295 -9.34 5.01 24.38
C ALA A 295 -10.02 5.34 25.72
N LEU A 296 -11.23 5.89 25.63
CA LEU A 296 -12.08 6.08 26.80
C LEU A 296 -12.73 4.75 27.21
N PRO A 297 -13.02 4.55 28.51
CA PRO A 297 -13.85 3.44 28.93
C PRO A 297 -15.26 3.58 28.36
N SER A 298 -15.93 2.45 28.09
CA SER A 298 -17.26 2.42 27.49
C SER A 298 -18.31 3.24 28.25
N SER A 299 -18.18 3.36 29.57
CA SER A 299 -19.07 4.17 30.41
C SER A 299 -19.03 5.68 30.11
N TRP A 300 -18.00 6.17 29.42
CA TRP A 300 -17.82 7.59 29.08
C TRP A 300 -18.02 7.87 27.59
N LEU A 301 -18.37 6.85 26.80
CA LEU A 301 -18.65 7.01 25.38
C LEU A 301 -20.07 7.53 25.18
N ASP A 302 -20.17 8.57 24.37
CA ASP A 302 -21.41 8.99 23.75
C ASP A 302 -21.45 8.37 22.33
N TYR A 303 -22.46 7.54 22.10
CA TYR A 303 -22.59 6.75 20.87
C TYR A 303 -23.24 7.52 19.71
N THR A 304 -23.45 8.84 19.85
CA THR A 304 -23.82 9.66 18.68
C THR A 304 -22.67 9.68 17.68
N GLN A 305 -22.99 9.51 16.39
CA GLN A 305 -21.99 9.36 15.32
C GLN A 305 -21.04 10.57 15.18
N THR A 306 -21.46 11.74 15.65
CA THR A 306 -20.68 12.98 15.63
C THR A 306 -19.95 13.24 16.95
N SER A 307 -20.02 12.32 17.92
CA SER A 307 -19.38 12.50 19.21
C SER A 307 -17.86 12.37 19.10
N PRO A 308 -17.07 13.38 19.52
CA PRO A 308 -15.62 13.26 19.56
C PRO A 308 -15.16 12.24 20.62
N THR A 309 -16.06 11.76 21.48
CA THR A 309 -15.72 10.69 22.45
C THR A 309 -15.38 9.37 21.74
N LEU A 310 -15.99 9.09 20.58
CA LEU A 310 -15.73 7.90 19.76
C LEU A 310 -14.34 7.90 19.09
N ASP A 311 -13.76 9.09 18.90
CA ASP A 311 -12.43 9.25 18.31
C ASP A 311 -11.29 8.99 19.31
N ASN A 312 -11.61 8.82 20.60
CA ASN A 312 -10.60 8.51 21.61
C ASN A 312 -10.00 7.12 21.36
N GLY A 313 -8.67 7.03 21.48
CA GLY A 313 -7.91 5.86 21.06
C GLY A 313 -7.37 5.98 19.63
N GLY A 314 -7.98 6.84 18.80
CA GLY A 314 -7.47 7.14 17.48
C GLY A 314 -6.13 7.88 17.51
N ARG A 315 -5.21 7.45 16.66
CA ARG A 315 -3.92 8.08 16.37
C ARG A 315 -4.04 8.74 15.00
N ILE A 316 -3.42 9.91 14.84
CA ILE A 316 -3.28 10.60 13.55
C ILE A 316 -4.58 10.74 12.73
N LEU A 317 -5.75 10.85 13.38
CA LEU A 317 -7.06 10.84 12.71
C LEU A 317 -7.21 11.91 11.61
N ARG A 318 -6.52 13.04 11.73
CA ARG A 318 -6.48 14.07 10.66
C ARG A 318 -5.98 13.53 9.30
N ALA A 319 -5.10 12.53 9.30
CA ALA A 319 -4.64 11.88 8.08
C ALA A 319 -5.51 10.68 7.70
N VAL A 320 -6.10 9.96 8.66
CA VAL A 320 -6.90 8.74 8.41
C VAL A 320 -8.33 9.06 7.98
N VAL A 321 -8.99 10.00 8.66
CA VAL A 321 -10.39 10.36 8.46
C VAL A 321 -10.47 11.53 7.47
N ARG A 322 -10.54 11.20 6.19
CA ARG A 322 -10.57 12.16 5.07
C ARG A 322 -11.92 12.11 4.34
N PRO A 323 -12.33 13.19 3.66
CA PRO A 323 -13.46 13.15 2.76
C PRO A 323 -13.25 12.16 1.62
N TYR A 324 -14.30 11.50 1.16
CA TYR A 324 -14.25 10.69 -0.07
C TYR A 324 -15.63 10.59 -0.74
N ALA A 325 -15.64 10.49 -2.07
CA ALA A 325 -16.86 10.30 -2.84
C ALA A 325 -17.36 8.86 -2.70
N ALA A 326 -18.25 8.63 -1.72
CA ALA A 326 -18.80 7.31 -1.43
C ALA A 326 -19.68 6.76 -2.57
N LYS A 327 -20.42 7.65 -3.24
CA LYS A 327 -21.21 7.33 -4.44
C LYS A 327 -21.14 8.50 -5.41
N THR A 328 -20.65 8.25 -6.61
CA THR A 328 -20.55 9.27 -7.67
C THR A 328 -21.61 9.01 -8.74
N ALA A 329 -22.41 10.02 -9.08
CA ALA A 329 -23.33 9.97 -10.21
C ALA A 329 -22.57 10.17 -11.54
N GLY A 330 -21.62 9.28 -11.83
CA GLY A 330 -20.74 9.34 -13.00
C GLY A 330 -19.42 8.61 -12.78
N VAL A 331 -18.50 8.78 -13.73
CA VAL A 331 -17.14 8.22 -13.66
C VAL A 331 -16.21 9.24 -13.00
N PRO A 332 -15.63 8.97 -11.81
CA PRO A 332 -14.64 9.83 -11.19
C PRO A 332 -13.43 10.04 -12.10
N LEU A 333 -12.95 11.28 -12.19
CA LEU A 333 -11.79 11.67 -13.02
C LEU A 333 -10.63 12.22 -12.18
N LEU A 334 -10.95 12.84 -11.04
CA LEU A 334 -9.99 13.45 -10.13
C LEU A 334 -10.56 13.42 -8.72
N PHE A 335 -9.72 13.07 -7.75
CA PHE A 335 -9.93 13.38 -6.35
C PHE A 335 -8.60 13.83 -5.75
N ASP A 336 -8.55 15.04 -5.19
CA ASP A 336 -7.36 15.59 -4.55
C ASP A 336 -7.80 16.32 -3.29
N TYR A 337 -7.26 15.94 -2.13
CA TYR A 337 -7.58 16.52 -0.82
C TYR A 337 -6.31 17.03 -0.13
N GLU A 338 -6.38 18.26 0.40
CA GLU A 338 -5.29 18.88 1.15
C GLU A 338 -5.63 18.95 2.64
N ILE A 339 -4.88 18.19 3.44
CA ILE A 339 -5.05 18.07 4.89
C ILE A 339 -4.85 19.40 5.66
N ASN A 340 -4.05 20.32 5.13
CA ASN A 340 -3.79 21.61 5.77
C ASN A 340 -4.96 22.59 5.68
N THR A 341 -5.76 22.50 4.63
CA THR A 341 -6.93 23.38 4.39
C THR A 341 -8.25 22.66 4.58
N SER A 342 -8.24 21.32 4.66
CA SER A 342 -9.42 20.46 4.63
C SER A 342 -10.29 20.66 3.39
N GLU A 343 -9.66 21.06 2.30
CA GLU A 343 -10.29 21.25 1.00
C GLU A 343 -10.03 20.04 0.10
N PHE A 344 -11.06 19.55 -0.58
CA PHE A 344 -10.90 18.61 -1.68
C PHE A 344 -11.48 19.16 -2.99
N THR A 345 -10.95 18.68 -4.11
CA THR A 345 -11.53 18.81 -5.43
C THR A 345 -11.96 17.44 -5.95
N LEU A 346 -13.18 17.33 -6.44
CA LEU A 346 -13.72 16.15 -7.12
C LEU A 346 -14.13 16.52 -8.55
N GLU A 347 -13.70 15.72 -9.52
CA GLU A 347 -14.21 15.76 -10.89
C GLU A 347 -14.85 14.43 -11.28
N TRP A 348 -15.95 14.48 -12.02
CA TRP A 348 -16.56 13.29 -12.61
C TRP A 348 -17.23 13.59 -13.95
N ALA A 349 -17.25 12.59 -14.83
CA ALA A 349 -17.93 12.65 -16.11
C ALA A 349 -19.27 11.92 -16.06
N ILE A 350 -20.27 12.49 -16.70
CA ILE A 350 -21.48 11.76 -17.10
C ILE A 350 -21.10 10.81 -18.24
N PRO A 351 -21.32 9.49 -18.09
CA PRO A 351 -20.93 8.52 -19.11
C PRO A 351 -21.55 8.81 -20.48
N GLY A 352 -20.80 8.51 -21.54
CA GLY A 352 -21.28 8.50 -22.91
C GLY A 352 -22.31 7.39 -23.17
N THR A 353 -23.14 7.55 -24.20
CA THR A 353 -23.99 6.45 -24.69
C THR A 353 -23.14 5.40 -25.40
N LEU A 354 -23.59 4.14 -25.40
CA LEU A 354 -23.05 3.07 -26.24
C LEU A 354 -22.99 3.56 -27.69
N ASP A 355 -21.78 3.68 -28.25
CA ASP A 355 -21.60 3.87 -29.69
C ASP A 355 -21.36 2.49 -30.32
N PRO A 356 -22.36 1.89 -30.99
CA PRO A 356 -22.24 0.57 -31.59
C PRO A 356 -21.19 0.53 -32.72
N ASP A 357 -20.75 1.68 -33.26
CA ASP A 357 -19.76 1.79 -34.34
C ASP A 357 -18.36 2.20 -33.86
N ALA A 358 -18.13 2.34 -32.54
CA ALA A 358 -16.83 2.67 -31.94
C ALA A 358 -15.84 1.48 -31.99
N SER A 359 -15.57 0.99 -33.20
CA SER A 359 -14.46 0.11 -33.58
C SER A 359 -13.10 0.84 -33.61
N LYS A 360 -13.05 2.10 -33.16
CA LYS A 360 -11.80 2.88 -33.10
C LYS A 360 -11.12 2.64 -31.76
N ALA A 361 -10.08 1.79 -31.79
CA ALA A 361 -9.05 1.59 -30.77
C ALA A 361 -9.49 2.00 -29.35
N LYS A 362 -10.12 1.08 -28.60
CA LYS A 362 -10.36 1.28 -27.16
C LYS A 362 -9.02 1.66 -26.52
N ALA A 363 -8.89 2.92 -26.10
CA ALA A 363 -7.70 3.37 -25.39
C ALA A 363 -7.53 2.46 -24.16
N SER A 364 -6.32 1.98 -23.91
CA SER A 364 -6.05 1.14 -22.75
C SER A 364 -6.50 1.88 -21.48
N PRO A 365 -7.21 1.22 -20.55
CA PRO A 365 -7.63 1.85 -19.31
C PRO A 365 -6.43 2.43 -18.57
N HIS A 366 -6.60 3.64 -18.04
CA HIS A 366 -5.55 4.38 -17.37
C HIS A 366 -6.17 5.23 -16.26
N VAL A 367 -5.48 5.33 -15.13
CA VAL A 367 -5.96 6.03 -13.92
C VAL A 367 -6.46 7.45 -14.21
N GLN A 368 -5.72 8.20 -15.03
CA GLN A 368 -6.05 9.60 -15.36
C GLN A 368 -7.06 9.75 -16.50
N THR A 369 -7.29 8.69 -17.26
CA THR A 369 -8.22 8.69 -18.40
C THR A 369 -9.06 7.41 -18.35
N PRO A 370 -9.92 7.26 -17.34
CA PRO A 370 -10.75 6.07 -17.21
C PRO A 370 -11.73 5.97 -18.39
N PRO A 371 -12.15 4.76 -18.77
CA PRO A 371 -13.19 4.57 -19.78
C PRO A 371 -14.47 5.33 -19.40
N ARG A 372 -15.06 5.99 -20.40
CA ARG A 372 -16.26 6.84 -20.20
C ARG A 372 -17.47 6.38 -21.00
N ASN A 373 -17.26 5.41 -21.89
CA ASN A 373 -18.27 4.84 -22.77
C ASN A 373 -18.55 3.41 -22.30
N ASP A 374 -19.63 2.81 -22.80
CA ASP A 374 -20.03 1.43 -22.49
C ASP A 374 -20.39 1.18 -21.00
N MET A 375 -20.69 2.23 -20.25
CA MET A 375 -21.14 2.15 -18.85
C MET A 375 -22.67 2.02 -18.76
N PRO A 376 -23.21 1.35 -17.74
CA PRO A 376 -24.65 1.35 -17.47
C PRO A 376 -25.19 2.78 -17.32
N PRO A 377 -26.45 3.04 -17.73
CA PRO A 377 -27.06 4.35 -17.54
C PRO A 377 -27.12 4.73 -16.06
N LEU A 378 -26.89 6.00 -15.77
CA LEU A 378 -26.98 6.50 -14.40
C LEU A 378 -28.42 6.37 -13.88
N LEU A 379 -28.56 5.80 -12.69
CA LEU A 379 -29.86 5.67 -12.01
C LEU A 379 -30.23 6.92 -11.19
N SER A 380 -29.30 7.85 -11.05
CA SER A 380 -29.40 9.04 -10.20
C SER A 380 -28.38 10.09 -10.64
N ASN A 381 -28.73 11.37 -10.49
CA ASN A 381 -27.81 12.52 -10.61
C ASN A 381 -27.25 12.98 -9.25
N LYS A 382 -27.48 12.19 -8.20
CA LYS A 382 -27.07 12.48 -6.83
C LYS A 382 -25.72 11.83 -6.52
N THR A 383 -24.73 12.66 -6.19
CA THR A 383 -23.43 12.26 -5.65
C THR A 383 -23.45 12.40 -4.12
N GLU A 384 -23.03 11.35 -3.41
CA GLU A 384 -22.89 11.30 -1.95
C GLU A 384 -21.41 11.25 -1.58
N ILE A 385 -20.97 12.21 -0.77
CA ILE A 385 -19.59 12.37 -0.32
C ILE A 385 -19.58 12.26 1.20
N PHE A 386 -18.77 11.36 1.74
CA PHE A 386 -18.46 11.39 3.16
C PHE A 386 -17.65 12.65 3.44
N TYR A 387 -18.15 13.52 4.31
CA TYR A 387 -17.46 14.73 4.75
C TYR A 387 -17.45 14.76 6.29
N PRO A 388 -16.30 14.45 6.92
CA PRO A 388 -16.26 14.18 8.36
C PRO A 388 -16.72 15.37 9.20
N SER A 389 -17.52 15.10 10.24
CA SER A 389 -17.87 16.11 11.25
C SER A 389 -16.60 16.65 11.94
N MET A 390 -15.56 15.83 12.13
CA MET A 390 -14.24 16.31 12.62
C MET A 390 -13.69 17.52 11.81
N LEU A 391 -14.02 17.62 10.52
CA LEU A 391 -13.64 18.75 9.67
C LEU A 391 -14.69 19.87 9.70
N ALA A 392 -15.98 19.52 9.63
CA ALA A 392 -17.07 20.49 9.51
C ALA A 392 -17.52 21.12 10.83
N HIS A 393 -17.33 20.46 11.96
CA HIS A 393 -17.89 20.85 13.25
C HIS A 393 -17.46 22.25 13.65
N GLY A 394 -18.45 23.12 13.92
CA GLY A 394 -18.22 24.52 14.26
C GLY A 394 -17.68 25.39 13.10
N ARG A 395 -17.73 24.90 11.85
CA ARG A 395 -17.32 25.61 10.64
C ARG A 395 -18.43 25.58 9.58
N ASN A 396 -18.36 26.51 8.64
CA ASN A 396 -19.23 26.50 7.47
C ASN A 396 -18.63 25.60 6.39
N VAL A 397 -19.39 24.62 5.89
CA VAL A 397 -19.00 23.87 4.68
C VAL A 397 -19.22 24.78 3.46
N VAL A 398 -18.17 24.96 2.66
CA VAL A 398 -18.18 25.83 1.48
C VAL A 398 -18.03 24.98 0.23
N VAL A 399 -19.03 25.00 -0.65
CA VAL A 399 -19.04 24.27 -1.93
C VAL A 399 -18.92 25.26 -3.09
N ARG A 400 -17.97 25.03 -4.00
CA ARG A 400 -17.68 25.86 -5.18
C ARG A 400 -17.67 25.00 -6.44
N GLY A 401 -17.91 25.62 -7.60
CA GLY A 401 -17.88 24.96 -8.91
C GLY A 401 -19.24 24.44 -9.39
N LEU A 402 -20.29 24.57 -8.58
CA LEU A 402 -21.66 24.24 -8.95
C LEU A 402 -22.29 25.31 -9.85
N SER A 403 -23.13 24.89 -10.79
CA SER A 403 -24.00 25.76 -11.57
C SER A 403 -25.15 26.33 -10.71
N LYS A 404 -25.89 27.30 -11.25
CA LYS A 404 -27.00 27.95 -10.51
C LYS A 404 -28.17 27.00 -10.24
N GLU A 405 -28.34 25.99 -11.08
CA GLU A 405 -29.44 25.02 -10.96
C GLU A 405 -29.05 23.78 -10.14
N ASP A 406 -27.77 23.59 -9.86
CA ASP A 406 -27.29 22.50 -9.01
C ASP A 406 -27.64 22.76 -7.54
N GLN A 407 -27.84 21.68 -6.80
CA GLN A 407 -28.18 21.75 -5.38
C GLN A 407 -27.19 20.96 -4.56
N TRP A 408 -26.95 21.42 -3.33
CA TRP A 408 -26.17 20.66 -2.37
C TRP A 408 -26.70 20.85 -0.95
N ALA A 409 -26.43 19.86 -0.09
CA ALA A 409 -26.74 19.91 1.32
C ALA A 409 -25.72 19.08 2.12
N TYR A 410 -25.30 19.60 3.26
CA TYR A 410 -24.48 18.86 4.22
C TYR A 410 -25.32 18.46 5.43
N ASP A 411 -25.35 17.16 5.73
CA ASP A 411 -25.95 16.59 6.94
C ASP A 411 -24.83 16.13 7.87
N GLU A 412 -24.53 16.92 8.90
CA GLU A 412 -23.44 16.62 9.83
C GLU A 412 -23.70 15.35 10.64
N ALA A 413 -24.95 15.09 11.04
CA ALA A 413 -25.31 13.90 11.80
C ALA A 413 -25.01 12.61 11.03
N LYS A 414 -25.14 12.66 9.69
CA LYS A 414 -24.75 11.57 8.78
C LYS A 414 -23.33 11.72 8.22
N GLN A 415 -22.64 12.81 8.53
CA GLN A 415 -21.34 13.19 7.96
C GLN A 415 -21.33 13.08 6.42
N THR A 416 -22.42 13.51 5.78
CA THR A 416 -22.65 13.31 4.34
C THR A 416 -22.96 14.62 3.65
N LEU A 417 -22.14 14.98 2.66
CA LEU A 417 -22.42 16.02 1.68
C LEU A 417 -23.10 15.39 0.47
N THR A 418 -24.26 15.90 0.11
CA THR A 418 -25.01 15.51 -1.10
C THR A 418 -24.91 16.61 -2.14
N ILE A 419 -24.63 16.25 -3.39
CA ILE A 419 -24.66 17.14 -4.55
C ILE A 419 -25.61 16.55 -5.60
N VAL A 420 -26.51 17.37 -6.13
CA VAL A 420 -27.47 17.01 -7.19
C VAL A 420 -27.23 17.94 -8.37
N THR A 421 -26.79 17.37 -9.49
CA THR A 421 -26.49 18.14 -10.71
C THR A 421 -27.71 18.25 -11.62
N ALA A 422 -27.96 19.42 -12.18
CA ALA A 422 -29.10 19.66 -13.07
C ALA A 422 -28.81 19.26 -14.53
N HIS A 423 -27.63 19.63 -15.05
CA HIS A 423 -27.26 19.42 -16.46
C HIS A 423 -26.39 18.17 -16.62
N ASN A 424 -26.98 17.06 -17.09
CA ASN A 424 -26.32 15.75 -17.18
C ASN A 424 -26.36 15.15 -18.58
N ALA A 425 -26.01 15.95 -19.59
CA ALA A 425 -25.83 15.41 -20.93
C ALA A 425 -24.63 14.42 -20.95
N PRO A 426 -24.68 13.34 -21.76
CA PRO A 426 -23.54 12.45 -21.92
C PRO A 426 -22.26 13.22 -22.27
N GLY A 427 -21.15 12.93 -21.58
CA GLY A 427 -19.88 13.63 -21.75
C GLY A 427 -19.71 14.93 -20.95
N THR A 428 -20.76 15.42 -20.27
CA THR A 428 -20.63 16.54 -19.33
C THR A 428 -19.64 16.17 -18.21
N VAL A 429 -18.73 17.09 -17.88
CA VAL A 429 -17.80 16.96 -16.75
C VAL A 429 -18.19 17.97 -15.69
N HIS A 430 -18.40 17.47 -14.48
CA HIS A 430 -18.64 18.28 -13.28
C HIS A 430 -17.35 18.39 -12.48
N ARG A 431 -17.08 19.57 -11.92
CA ARG A 431 -15.95 19.84 -11.03
C ARG A 431 -16.44 20.63 -9.83
N VAL A 432 -16.16 20.13 -8.63
CA VAL A 432 -16.47 20.83 -7.39
C VAL A 432 -15.25 20.93 -6.51
N THR A 433 -15.17 22.02 -5.75
CA THR A 433 -14.20 22.21 -4.68
C THR A 433 -14.97 22.44 -3.39
N VAL A 434 -14.63 21.68 -2.35
CA VAL A 434 -15.34 21.69 -1.06
C VAL A 434 -14.33 21.86 0.06
N GLY A 435 -14.55 22.83 0.92
CA GLY A 435 -13.72 23.10 2.10
C GLY A 435 -14.55 23.65 3.26
N VAL A 436 -13.85 24.26 4.21
CA VAL A 436 -14.47 24.85 5.42
C VAL A 436 -14.00 26.29 5.68
N ASP A 437 -14.87 27.07 6.30
CA ASP A 437 -14.55 28.42 6.80
C ASP A 437 -14.99 28.57 8.28
N PRO A 438 -14.11 29.01 9.19
CA PRO A 438 -12.70 29.35 8.99
C PRO A 438 -11.81 28.13 8.73
N LEU A 439 -10.66 28.35 8.08
CA LEU A 439 -9.67 27.29 7.81
C LEU A 439 -9.17 26.61 9.09
N PRO A 440 -8.89 25.30 9.06
CA PRO A 440 -8.30 24.61 10.20
C PRO A 440 -6.85 25.04 10.40
N LYS A 441 -6.30 24.72 11.58
CA LYS A 441 -4.86 24.87 11.82
C LYS A 441 -4.09 23.92 10.87
N PRO A 442 -3.05 24.39 10.15
CA PRO A 442 -2.22 23.50 9.32
C PRO A 442 -1.68 22.31 10.12
N ALA A 443 -1.67 21.13 9.51
CA ALA A 443 -1.12 19.91 10.08
C ALA A 443 0.41 19.94 10.09
N PHE A 444 1.02 20.37 8.98
CA PHE A 444 2.47 20.47 8.81
C PHE A 444 2.82 21.33 7.60
N GLU A 445 4.07 21.79 7.54
CA GLU A 445 4.63 22.39 6.35
C GLU A 445 4.84 21.35 5.24
N VAL A 446 4.42 21.69 4.02
CA VAL A 446 4.68 20.90 2.80
C VAL A 446 5.98 21.38 2.18
N ASN A 447 7.10 20.90 2.72
CA ASN A 447 8.42 21.25 2.24
C ASN A 447 8.83 20.46 0.98
N ASP A 448 9.81 20.99 0.25
CA ASP A 448 10.47 20.36 -0.88
C ASP A 448 11.98 20.68 -0.91
N PHE A 449 12.70 20.14 -1.89
CA PHE A 449 14.15 20.29 -1.98
C PHE A 449 14.61 21.74 -2.11
N TRP A 450 13.92 22.55 -2.91
CA TRP A 450 14.33 23.93 -3.14
C TRP A 450 13.94 24.84 -1.97
N GLY A 451 12.82 24.55 -1.31
CA GLY A 451 12.43 25.20 -0.06
C GLY A 451 13.49 25.00 1.03
N ASP A 452 13.97 23.76 1.21
CA ASP A 452 14.89 23.43 2.31
C ASP A 452 16.36 23.79 2.03
N PHE A 453 16.79 23.77 0.77
CA PHE A 453 18.22 23.86 0.41
C PHE A 453 18.63 25.05 -0.47
N SER A 454 17.71 25.90 -0.94
CA SER A 454 18.05 27.01 -1.85
C SER A 454 19.14 27.93 -1.29
N GLY A 455 19.08 28.28 0.00
CA GLY A 455 20.09 29.12 0.65
C GLY A 455 21.49 28.50 0.67
N GLN A 456 21.58 27.21 0.99
CA GLN A 456 22.82 26.45 1.04
C GLN A 456 23.38 26.25 -0.37
N ILE A 457 22.52 25.97 -1.35
CA ILE A 457 22.92 25.85 -2.76
C ILE A 457 23.47 27.18 -3.26
N LEU A 458 22.81 28.30 -2.97
CA LEU A 458 23.31 29.63 -3.32
C LEU A 458 24.68 29.91 -2.68
N ALA A 459 24.86 29.61 -1.39
CA ALA A 459 26.14 29.79 -0.70
C ALA A 459 27.27 28.93 -1.33
N VAL A 460 27.02 27.65 -1.59
CA VAL A 460 28.00 26.76 -2.22
C VAL A 460 28.30 27.21 -3.64
N SER A 461 27.29 27.63 -4.40
CA SER A 461 27.45 28.12 -5.77
C SER A 461 28.30 29.39 -5.80
N LEU A 462 28.07 30.32 -4.85
CA LEU A 462 28.91 31.50 -4.68
C LEU A 462 30.35 31.13 -4.36
N VAL A 463 30.59 30.20 -3.42
CA VAL A 463 31.95 29.74 -3.09
C VAL A 463 32.63 29.08 -4.30
N VAL A 464 31.93 28.21 -5.03
CA VAL A 464 32.46 27.54 -6.23
C VAL A 464 32.77 28.56 -7.32
N VAL A 465 31.85 29.49 -7.61
CA VAL A 465 32.06 30.53 -8.63
C VAL A 465 33.21 31.45 -8.22
N SER A 466 33.26 31.91 -6.96
CA SER A 466 34.38 32.73 -6.48
C SER A 466 35.71 31.98 -6.54
N SER A 467 35.73 30.69 -6.22
CA SER A 467 36.94 29.86 -6.30
C SER A 467 37.39 29.66 -7.75
N LEU A 468 36.45 29.43 -8.67
CA LEU A 468 36.73 29.36 -10.11
C LEU A 468 37.24 30.70 -10.64
N VAL A 469 36.61 31.82 -10.26
CA VAL A 469 37.08 33.16 -10.65
C VAL A 469 38.50 33.41 -10.14
N LEU A 470 38.79 33.10 -8.87
CA LEU A 470 40.15 33.22 -8.32
C LEU A 470 41.15 32.32 -9.04
N LEU A 471 40.78 31.09 -9.35
CA LEU A 471 41.63 30.14 -10.06
C LEU A 471 41.90 30.60 -11.51
N PHE A 472 40.88 31.10 -12.20
CA PHE A 472 41.04 31.72 -13.52
C PHE A 472 41.92 32.98 -13.43
N SER A 473 41.67 33.87 -12.49
CA SER A 473 42.52 35.06 -12.28
C SER A 473 43.98 34.70 -11.96
N TRP A 474 44.23 33.59 -11.27
CA TRP A 474 45.60 33.09 -11.01
C TRP A 474 46.25 32.42 -12.23
N LEU A 475 45.49 31.70 -13.06
CA LEU A 475 46.01 31.04 -14.26
C LEU A 475 46.29 32.02 -15.42
N PHE A 476 45.64 33.19 -15.42
CA PHE A 476 45.73 34.20 -16.48
C PHE A 476 46.38 35.53 -16.04
N ALA A 477 46.92 35.59 -14.82
CA ALA A 477 47.84 36.63 -14.34
C ALA A 477 49.27 36.10 -14.40
#